data_AF-A0A9E4GH71-F1
#
_entry.id   AF-A0A9E4GH71-F1
#
_cell.length_a   1.000
_cell.length_b   1.000
_cell.length_c   1.000
_cell.angle_alpha   90.00
_cell.angle_beta   90.00
_cell.angle_gamma   90.00
#
_symmetry.space_group_name_H-M   'P 1'
#
loop_
_entity.id
_entity.type
_entity.pdbx_description
1 polymer ?
#
loop_
_entity_poly.entity_id
_entity_poly.type
_entity_poly.pdbx_seq_one_letter_code
_entity_poly.pdbx_strand_id
1 'polypeptide(L)'
;MSGQQAPTSQQKSGFRYLPGVLLVAGLLLSGCSGPEPSKALVDISQVELHRFNAESLTVRLEYDLAEDIELPLPYLEVLVFPLEPEVRLAGTLKPFKRYAGALSVSFPIPAEADIDWDDLSDPETCCTVSLKGLRADGEVERISNQVVVGLPGVSG
;
A
#
# COMPACT_ATOMS: atom_id res chain seq x y z
N MET A 1 -8.07 32.75 82.62
CA MET A 1 -6.80 32.60 81.89
C MET A 1 -7.12 32.93 80.44
N SER A 2 -7.06 34.20 80.04
CA SER A 2 -5.87 35.00 79.68
C SER A 2 -5.36 34.72 78.27
N GLY A 3 -5.30 35.78 77.45
CA GLY A 3 -4.50 35.89 76.22
C GLY A 3 -5.34 36.00 74.94
N GLN A 4 -5.69 37.19 74.41
CA GLN A 4 -4.90 38.17 73.63
C GLN A 4 -4.50 37.77 72.19
N GLN A 5 -4.78 38.72 71.28
CA GLN A 5 -4.08 39.12 70.04
C GLN A 5 -4.43 38.49 68.67
N ALA A 6 -4.94 39.35 67.78
CA ALA A 6 -4.61 39.40 66.34
C ALA A 6 -3.27 40.18 66.15
N PRO A 7 -2.67 40.43 64.95
CA PRO A 7 -3.01 40.06 63.56
C PRO A 7 -1.77 39.59 62.70
N THR A 8 -1.91 39.66 61.36
CA THR A 8 -0.89 39.84 60.28
C THR A 8 -0.22 38.64 59.56
N SER A 9 -0.50 38.60 58.25
CA SER A 9 0.42 38.50 57.09
C SER A 9 1.33 37.27 56.93
N GLN A 10 1.11 36.49 55.87
CA GLN A 10 2.13 36.34 54.82
C GLN A 10 1.55 35.71 53.54
N GLN A 11 1.62 36.50 52.47
CA GLN A 11 1.58 36.12 51.07
C GLN A 11 2.78 35.22 50.75
N LYS A 12 2.55 34.02 50.20
CA LYS A 12 3.56 33.32 49.40
C LYS A 12 2.91 32.49 48.30
N SER A 13 3.21 32.95 47.09
CA SER A 13 2.97 32.32 45.79
C SER A 13 3.31 30.84 45.81
N GLY A 14 2.30 29.99 45.57
CA GLY A 14 2.44 28.59 45.21
C GLY A 14 2.04 28.38 43.76
N PHE A 15 2.91 28.82 42.85
CA PHE A 15 2.82 28.54 41.41
C PHE A 15 3.06 27.03 41.21
N ARG A 16 1.98 26.24 41.10
CA ARG A 16 2.09 24.82 40.78
C ARG A 16 2.38 24.68 39.29
N TYR A 17 3.66 24.51 38.97
CA TYR A 17 4.12 23.92 37.71
C TYR A 17 3.52 22.50 37.60
N LEU A 18 2.59 22.30 36.66
CA LEU A 18 2.27 20.98 36.14
C LEU A 18 3.15 20.75 34.90
N PRO A 19 3.92 19.65 34.86
CA PRO A 19 4.80 19.36 33.74
C PRO A 19 3.98 18.92 32.53
N GLY A 20 4.54 19.23 31.35
CA GLY A 20 3.87 19.10 30.07
C GLY A 20 3.40 17.70 29.73
N VAL A 21 2.33 17.68 28.94
CA VAL A 21 2.05 16.62 27.98
C VAL A 21 1.85 17.31 26.64
N LEU A 22 2.94 17.33 25.88
CA LEU A 22 2.95 17.57 24.45
C LEU A 22 2.75 16.20 23.81
N LEU A 23 1.65 15.97 23.09
CA LEU A 23 1.48 14.83 22.18
C LEU A 23 0.49 15.24 21.08
N VAL A 24 1.03 15.84 20.02
CA VAL A 24 1.27 15.25 18.68
C VAL A 24 -0.01 15.15 17.85
N ALA A 25 -0.03 15.99 16.81
CA ALA A 25 -0.68 15.88 15.52
C ALA A 25 -1.49 14.59 15.26
N GLY A 26 -2.82 14.74 15.21
CA GLY A 26 -3.70 13.81 14.52
C GLY A 26 -3.55 13.93 13.00
N LEU A 27 -2.41 13.51 12.48
CA LEU A 27 -2.20 13.16 11.08
C LEU A 27 -2.76 11.73 10.91
N LEU A 28 -4.08 11.60 10.85
CA LEU A 28 -4.75 10.37 10.44
C LEU A 28 -4.72 10.27 8.91
N LEU A 29 -3.53 10.04 8.38
CA LEU A 29 -3.35 9.36 7.09
C LEU A 29 -2.90 7.95 7.44
N SER A 30 -3.88 7.11 7.78
CA SER A 30 -3.69 5.68 8.01
C SER A 30 -3.14 5.03 6.73
N GLY A 31 -1.94 4.46 6.86
CA GLY A 31 -1.75 3.04 6.57
C GLY A 31 -0.82 2.64 5.45
N CYS A 32 -0.76 3.36 4.33
CA CYS A 32 0.00 2.88 3.15
C CYS A 32 1.25 3.73 2.91
N SER A 33 2.36 3.37 3.56
CA SER A 33 3.66 3.94 3.21
C SER A 33 4.00 3.58 1.76
N GLY A 34 4.22 4.61 0.95
CA GLY A 34 4.51 4.49 -0.48
C GLY A 34 5.84 3.78 -0.79
N PRO A 35 6.01 3.32 -2.03
CA PRO A 35 7.11 2.44 -2.43
C PRO A 35 8.48 3.13 -2.50
N GLU A 36 9.54 2.34 -2.33
CA GLU A 36 10.94 2.72 -2.53
C GLU A 36 11.20 3.19 -3.98
N PRO A 37 12.00 4.25 -4.23
CA PRO A 37 12.30 4.72 -5.57
C PRO A 37 13.23 3.75 -6.30
N SER A 38 12.66 2.85 -7.09
CA SER A 38 13.38 2.10 -8.11
C SER A 38 13.46 2.90 -9.40
N LYS A 39 14.50 2.64 -10.22
CA LYS A 39 14.59 3.05 -11.63
C LYS A 39 13.56 2.28 -12.46
N ALA A 40 12.28 2.54 -12.19
CA ALA A 40 11.16 1.88 -12.81
C ALA A 40 11.09 2.28 -14.28
N LEU A 41 11.04 1.28 -15.16
CA LEU A 41 10.77 1.43 -16.58
C LEU A 41 9.28 1.67 -16.83
N VAL A 42 8.43 1.23 -15.89
CA VAL A 42 6.98 1.38 -15.91
C VAL A 42 6.55 2.07 -14.62
N ASP A 43 5.95 3.25 -14.73
CA ASP A 43 5.27 3.89 -13.63
C ASP A 43 3.80 3.46 -13.62
N ILE A 44 3.35 2.93 -12.50
CA ILE A 44 1.96 2.55 -12.25
C ILE A 44 1.35 3.64 -11.38
N SER A 45 0.31 4.29 -11.89
CA SER A 45 -0.31 5.44 -11.24
C SER A 45 -1.62 5.11 -10.54
N GLN A 46 -2.39 4.16 -11.08
CA GLN A 46 -3.66 3.71 -10.52
C GLN A 46 -3.76 2.19 -10.60
N VAL A 47 -4.26 1.59 -9.53
CA VAL A 47 -4.50 0.14 -9.45
C VAL A 47 -5.86 -0.08 -8.80
N GLU A 48 -6.69 -0.87 -9.45
CA GLU A 48 -7.96 -1.37 -8.93
C GLU A 48 -7.90 -2.90 -8.92
N LEU A 49 -8.26 -3.48 -7.78
CA LEU A 49 -8.46 -4.92 -7.64
C LEU A 49 -9.95 -5.22 -7.66
N HIS A 50 -10.34 -6.23 -8.43
CA HIS A 50 -11.72 -6.67 -8.56
C HIS A 50 -11.78 -8.18 -8.36
N ARG A 51 -12.69 -8.63 -7.50
CA ARG A 51 -12.93 -10.05 -7.26
C ARG A 51 -14.40 -10.35 -7.50
N PHE A 52 -14.68 -11.11 -8.56
CA PHE A 52 -16.02 -11.54 -8.94
C PHE A 52 -16.42 -12.87 -8.28
N ASN A 53 -15.44 -13.71 -7.95
CA ASN A 53 -15.64 -14.99 -7.29
C ASN A 53 -14.39 -15.35 -6.47
N ALA A 54 -14.46 -16.43 -5.68
CA ALA A 54 -13.32 -16.91 -4.90
C ALA A 54 -12.16 -17.47 -5.75
N GLU A 55 -12.37 -17.67 -7.05
CA GLU A 55 -11.45 -18.40 -7.94
C GLU A 55 -10.61 -17.47 -8.82
N SER A 56 -10.93 -16.18 -8.90
CA SER A 56 -10.22 -15.25 -9.78
C SER A 56 -10.07 -13.85 -9.19
N LEU A 57 -8.88 -13.29 -9.38
CA LEU A 57 -8.58 -11.90 -9.08
C LEU A 57 -8.31 -11.16 -10.39
N THR A 58 -8.96 -10.01 -10.56
CA THR A 58 -8.74 -9.11 -11.68
C THR A 58 -7.99 -7.88 -11.20
N VAL A 59 -6.87 -7.57 -11.86
CA VAL A 59 -6.09 -6.37 -11.63
C VAL A 59 -6.28 -5.45 -12.83
N ARG A 60 -6.78 -4.25 -12.58
CA ARG A 60 -6.81 -3.16 -13.54
C ARG A 60 -5.81 -2.12 -13.11
N LEU A 61 -4.95 -1.68 -14.02
CA LEU A 61 -3.97 -0.63 -13.70
C LEU A 61 -3.74 0.31 -14.87
N GLU A 62 -3.38 1.55 -14.53
CA GLU A 62 -2.89 2.57 -15.46
C GLU A 62 -1.38 2.64 -15.39
N TYR A 63 -0.74 2.80 -16.55
CA TYR A 63 0.71 2.78 -16.65
C TYR A 63 1.24 3.85 -17.62
N ASP A 64 2.45 4.31 -17.31
CA ASP A 64 3.29 5.14 -18.16
C ASP A 64 4.68 4.49 -18.27
N LEU A 65 5.28 4.48 -19.46
CA LEU A 65 6.63 3.98 -19.70
C LEU A 65 7.62 5.14 -19.63
N ALA A 66 8.85 4.86 -19.20
CA ALA A 66 9.94 5.81 -19.32
C ALA A 66 10.17 6.21 -20.79
N GLU A 67 10.60 7.45 -21.03
CA GLU A 67 10.71 8.05 -22.37
C GLU A 67 11.69 7.29 -23.29
N ASP A 68 12.69 6.62 -22.74
CA ASP A 68 13.76 5.94 -23.48
C ASP A 68 13.52 4.42 -23.70
N ILE A 69 12.28 3.95 -23.60
CA ILE A 69 11.92 2.53 -23.74
C ILE A 69 11.68 2.15 -25.20
N GLU A 70 12.32 1.09 -25.67
CA GLU A 70 11.97 0.45 -26.95
C GLU A 70 10.76 -0.48 -26.81
N LEU A 71 9.79 -0.32 -27.71
CA LEU A 71 8.58 -1.14 -27.78
C LEU A 71 8.70 -2.22 -28.88
N PRO A 72 8.05 -3.39 -28.73
CA PRO A 72 7.21 -3.80 -27.59
C PRO A 72 8.01 -4.47 -26.46
N LEU A 73 7.65 -4.21 -25.21
CA LEU A 73 8.22 -4.88 -24.03
C LEU A 73 7.68 -6.33 -23.93
N PRO A 74 8.50 -7.37 -24.15
CA PRO A 74 8.02 -8.67 -24.65
C PRO A 74 7.54 -9.68 -23.58
N TYR A 75 7.98 -9.57 -22.32
CA TYR A 75 7.55 -10.47 -21.24
C TYR A 75 7.24 -9.65 -20.01
N LEU A 76 6.00 -9.78 -19.53
CA LEU A 76 5.47 -8.95 -18.47
C LEU A 76 4.57 -9.81 -17.57
N GLU A 77 4.79 -9.74 -16.26
CA GLU A 77 3.91 -10.37 -15.26
C GLU A 77 3.42 -9.30 -14.29
N VAL A 78 2.11 -9.27 -14.00
CA VAL A 78 1.58 -8.58 -12.83
C VAL A 78 1.77 -9.48 -11.63
N LEU A 79 2.29 -8.91 -10.56
CA LEU A 79 2.42 -9.56 -9.27
C LEU A 79 1.52 -8.87 -8.26
N VAL A 80 0.83 -9.67 -7.46
CA VAL A 80 0.07 -9.21 -6.30
C VAL A 80 0.59 -9.95 -5.07
N PHE A 81 1.16 -9.22 -4.09
CA PHE A 81 1.74 -9.81 -2.89
C PHE A 81 1.87 -8.79 -1.74
N PRO A 82 1.92 -9.23 -0.48
CA PRO A 82 1.32 -10.46 -0.01
C PRO A 82 -0.21 -10.34 -0.08
N LEU A 83 -0.90 -11.38 -0.53
CA LEU A 83 -2.31 -11.54 -0.16
C LEU A 83 -2.41 -12.13 1.26
N GLU A 84 -1.47 -13.00 1.60
CA GLU A 84 -1.16 -13.56 2.92
C GLU A 84 0.37 -13.69 3.02
N PRO A 85 0.98 -13.97 4.19
CA PRO A 85 2.44 -13.97 4.36
C PRO A 85 3.24 -14.78 3.34
N GLU A 86 2.62 -15.80 2.72
CA GLU A 86 3.25 -16.68 1.73
C GLU A 86 2.55 -16.68 0.36
N VAL A 87 1.45 -15.94 0.19
CA VAL A 87 0.66 -15.97 -1.05
C VAL A 87 1.07 -14.85 -2.00
N ARG A 88 1.56 -15.26 -3.16
CA ARG A 88 1.90 -14.39 -4.29
C ARG A 88 1.16 -14.85 -5.52
N LEU A 89 0.37 -13.96 -6.10
CA LEU A 89 -0.27 -14.21 -7.39
C LEU A 89 0.54 -13.55 -8.51
N ALA A 90 0.66 -14.27 -9.63
CA ALA A 90 1.32 -13.79 -10.83
C ALA A 90 0.41 -14.00 -12.04
N GLY A 91 0.17 -12.94 -12.80
CA GLY A 91 -0.63 -12.96 -14.03
C GLY A 91 0.19 -12.52 -15.23
N THR A 92 0.23 -13.33 -16.29
CA THR A 92 0.95 -12.97 -17.53
C THR A 92 0.25 -11.84 -18.27
N LEU A 93 1.02 -10.85 -18.73
CA LEU A 93 0.55 -9.75 -19.57
C LEU A 93 0.99 -9.92 -21.02
N LYS A 94 0.20 -9.31 -21.91
CA LYS A 94 0.62 -9.09 -23.29
C LYS A 94 1.66 -7.97 -23.35
N PRO A 95 2.56 -7.98 -24.35
CA PRO A 95 3.52 -6.91 -24.53
C PRO A 95 2.89 -5.52 -24.62
N PHE A 96 3.51 -4.53 -23.99
CA PHE A 96 3.10 -3.14 -24.16
C PHE A 96 3.33 -2.69 -25.60
N LYS A 97 2.32 -2.05 -26.18
CA LYS A 97 2.36 -1.49 -27.54
C LYS A 97 2.26 0.03 -27.57
N ARG A 98 2.14 0.64 -26.39
CA ARG A 98 1.97 2.08 -26.19
C ARG A 98 2.76 2.51 -24.96
N TYR A 99 3.27 3.73 -25.00
CA TYR A 99 3.99 4.36 -23.88
C TYR A 99 3.11 4.66 -22.68
N ALA A 100 1.79 4.80 -22.88
CA ALA A 100 0.83 5.00 -21.80
C ALA A 100 -0.47 4.24 -22.08
N GLY A 101 -1.17 3.81 -21.03
CA GLY A 101 -2.49 3.21 -21.18
C GLY A 101 -3.02 2.54 -19.92
N ALA A 102 -4.13 1.83 -20.09
CA ALA A 102 -4.73 0.99 -19.06
C ALA A 102 -4.69 -0.47 -19.49
N LEU A 103 -4.45 -1.37 -18.53
CA LEU A 103 -4.52 -2.82 -18.72
C LEU A 103 -5.42 -3.45 -17.69
N SER A 104 -6.05 -4.56 -18.06
CA SER A 104 -6.85 -5.40 -17.17
C SER A 104 -6.43 -6.84 -17.39
N VAL A 105 -6.04 -7.52 -16.31
CA VAL A 105 -5.65 -8.92 -16.33
C VAL A 105 -6.41 -9.66 -15.24
N SER A 106 -6.98 -10.81 -15.60
CA SER A 106 -7.60 -11.73 -14.66
C SER A 106 -6.74 -12.97 -14.59
N PHE A 107 -6.44 -13.43 -13.38
CA PHE A 107 -5.70 -14.67 -13.17
C PHE A 107 -6.40 -15.54 -12.11
N PRO A 108 -6.30 -16.87 -12.26
CA PRO A 108 -6.88 -17.80 -11.30
C PRO A 108 -6.14 -17.69 -9.97
N ILE A 109 -6.90 -17.76 -8.88
CA ILE A 109 -6.37 -17.97 -7.53
C ILE A 109 -6.15 -19.48 -7.39
N PRO A 110 -4.93 -19.95 -7.07
CA PRO A 110 -4.67 -21.36 -6.83
C PRO A 110 -5.60 -21.90 -5.73
N ALA A 111 -6.23 -23.05 -5.96
CA ALA A 111 -7.15 -23.65 -4.98
C ALA A 111 -6.42 -24.04 -3.69
N GLU A 112 -5.13 -24.33 -3.79
CA GLU A 112 -4.22 -24.64 -2.70
C GLU A 112 -3.74 -23.43 -1.89
N ALA A 113 -4.09 -22.21 -2.28
CA ALA A 113 -3.65 -21.00 -1.58
C ALA A 113 -4.39 -20.77 -0.25
N ASP A 114 -5.45 -21.53 0.03
CA ASP A 114 -6.26 -21.52 1.27
C ASP A 114 -6.55 -20.12 1.84
N ILE A 115 -6.78 -19.16 0.94
CA ILE A 115 -6.87 -17.75 1.29
C ILE A 115 -8.15 -17.48 2.09
N ASP A 116 -8.00 -16.96 3.32
CA ASP A 116 -9.13 -16.53 4.14
C ASP A 116 -9.57 -15.12 3.74
N TRP A 117 -10.51 -15.09 2.79
CA TRP A 117 -11.03 -13.84 2.24
C TRP A 117 -11.84 -12.99 3.23
N ASP A 118 -12.32 -13.58 4.33
CA ASP A 118 -13.05 -12.82 5.36
C ASP A 118 -12.06 -12.00 6.20
N ASP A 119 -10.89 -12.57 6.53
CA ASP A 119 -9.80 -11.85 7.21
C ASP A 119 -9.20 -10.74 6.31
N LEU A 120 -9.10 -11.01 5.01
CA LEU A 120 -8.62 -10.05 4.02
C LEU A 120 -9.60 -8.92 3.68
N SER A 121 -10.82 -8.97 4.20
CA SER A 121 -11.84 -7.92 3.98
C SER A 121 -11.68 -6.70 4.90
N ASP A 122 -10.73 -6.75 5.84
CA ASP A 122 -10.39 -5.62 6.70
C ASP A 122 -9.84 -4.43 5.85
N PRO A 123 -10.37 -3.20 6.02
CA PRO A 123 -9.88 -2.02 5.30
C PRO A 123 -8.41 -1.67 5.57
N GLU A 124 -7.80 -2.21 6.62
CA GLU A 124 -6.37 -2.05 6.91
C GLU A 124 -5.49 -3.06 6.16
N THR A 125 -6.08 -4.14 5.61
CA THR A 125 -5.33 -5.16 4.87
C THR A 125 -4.98 -4.68 3.47
N CYS A 126 -3.68 -4.63 3.20
CA CYS A 126 -3.12 -4.11 1.96
C CYS A 126 -2.27 -5.17 1.25
N CYS A 127 -2.24 -5.08 -0.07
CA CYS A 127 -1.28 -5.81 -0.89
C CYS A 127 -0.51 -4.86 -1.79
N THR A 128 0.60 -5.34 -2.32
CA THR A 128 1.46 -4.64 -3.27
C THR A 128 1.27 -5.21 -4.66
N VAL A 129 1.01 -4.32 -5.61
CA VAL A 129 0.99 -4.62 -7.03
C VAL A 129 2.28 -4.12 -7.68
N SER A 130 2.90 -4.97 -8.51
CA SER A 130 4.07 -4.58 -9.30
C SER A 130 4.15 -5.39 -10.58
N LEU A 131 4.97 -4.93 -11.53
CA LEU A 131 5.25 -5.60 -12.78
C LEU A 131 6.67 -6.14 -12.78
N LYS A 132 6.78 -7.39 -13.23
CA LYS A 132 8.04 -7.96 -13.69
C LYS A 132 8.13 -7.88 -15.19
N GLY A 133 9.36 -7.74 -15.70
CA GLY A 133 9.63 -7.93 -17.11
C GLY A 133 11.06 -8.38 -17.38
N LEU A 134 11.34 -8.64 -18.65
CA LEU A 134 12.66 -9.08 -19.11
C LEU A 134 13.59 -7.87 -19.24
N ARG A 135 14.74 -7.93 -18.58
CA ARG A 135 15.85 -7.00 -18.78
C ARG A 135 16.59 -7.32 -20.09
N ALA A 136 17.39 -6.37 -20.57
CA ALA A 136 18.16 -6.52 -21.81
C ALA A 136 19.15 -7.71 -21.81
N ASP A 137 19.54 -8.21 -20.63
CA ASP A 137 20.40 -9.39 -20.46
C ASP A 137 19.61 -10.72 -20.36
N GLY A 138 18.27 -10.65 -20.43
CA GLY A 138 17.40 -11.82 -20.39
C GLY A 138 16.92 -12.21 -18.99
N GLU A 139 17.33 -11.51 -17.93
CA GLU A 139 16.84 -11.78 -16.58
C GLU A 139 15.44 -11.21 -16.35
N VAL A 140 14.62 -11.92 -15.58
CA VAL A 140 13.30 -11.43 -15.16
C VAL A 140 13.44 -10.66 -13.86
N GLU A 141 13.24 -9.34 -13.92
CA GLU A 141 13.30 -8.45 -12.76
C GLU A 141 12.04 -7.61 -12.63
N ARG A 142 11.88 -6.93 -11.48
CA ARG A 142 10.81 -5.94 -11.31
C ARG A 142 11.16 -4.71 -12.13
N ILE A 143 10.27 -4.33 -13.05
CA ILE A 143 10.47 -3.19 -13.93
C ILE A 143 9.57 -1.99 -13.60
N SER A 144 8.63 -2.14 -12.67
CA SER A 144 7.76 -1.05 -12.23
C SER A 144 8.02 -0.59 -10.81
N ASN A 145 7.47 0.56 -10.43
CA ASN A 145 7.20 0.90 -9.03
C ASN A 145 6.27 -0.15 -8.37
N GLN A 146 6.14 -0.06 -7.05
CA GLN A 146 5.25 -0.90 -6.25
C GLN A 146 4.04 -0.06 -5.82
N VAL A 147 2.82 -0.53 -6.04
CA VAL A 147 1.63 0.21 -5.62
C VAL A 147 0.94 -0.56 -4.52
N VAL A 148 0.80 0.08 -3.36
CA VAL A 148 0.06 -0.49 -2.23
C VAL A 148 -1.42 -0.19 -2.43
N VAL A 149 -2.25 -1.23 -2.43
CA VAL A 149 -3.70 -1.14 -2.61
C VAL A 149 -4.43 -2.00 -1.58
N GLY A 150 -5.61 -1.54 -1.17
CA GLY A 150 -6.52 -2.34 -0.36
C GLY A 150 -7.03 -3.55 -1.13
N LEU A 151 -7.33 -4.62 -0.40
CA LEU A 151 -7.87 -5.84 -0.99
C LEU A 151 -9.36 -5.68 -1.37
N PRO A 152 -9.81 -6.32 -2.46
CA PRO A 152 -11.21 -6.24 -2.86
C PRO A 152 -12.08 -7.16 -2.00
N GLY A 153 -13.16 -6.61 -1.45
CA GLY A 153 -14.29 -7.42 -0.96
C GLY A 153 -14.93 -8.24 -2.08
N VAL A 154 -15.68 -9.30 -1.72
CA VAL A 154 -16.50 -10.02 -2.71
C VAL A 154 -17.60 -9.07 -3.19
N SER A 155 -17.59 -8.70 -4.46
CA SER A 155 -18.72 -8.02 -5.08
C SER A 155 -19.69 -9.07 -5.59
N GLY A 156 -20.69 -9.40 -4.79
CA GLY A 156 -21.80 -10.31 -5.15
C GLY A 156 -22.80 -9.67 -6.11
#